data_AF-A0A251UNH8-F1
#
_entry.id   AF-A0A251UNH8-F1
#
_cell.length_a   1.000
_cell.length_b   1.000
_cell.length_c   1.000
_cell.angle_alpha   90.00
_cell.angle_beta   90.00
_cell.angle_gamma   90.00
#
_symmetry.space_group_name_H-M   'P 1'
#
loop_
_entity.id
_entity.type
_entity.pdbx_description
1 polymer ?
#
loop_
_entity_poly.entity_id
_entity_poly.type
_entity_poly.pdbx_seq_one_letter_code
_entity_poly.pdbx_strand_id
1 'polypeptide(L)'
;MSGCSRLKRFPPIIHMKKLETLKLRFCQQLQQVPDIQSNMDSLVTLDLHDTGIEIIPPSVGLFCTNLVSFDLSYCRKLKRIEGNFHLLKSLNLTSCTGLQSFHQDGSVSLKLPQFPRFLRKLDLSWCKLGDGDIPSDICELLNLQLLDLRRNLFSRLPSGISQLPGLKLLNLSHCWNLVELPDLPSSIAILKADGCDSLEIARGDLSYCKCKWLWKVSLWRRANKRVLLSMLEENAVKDRFMSVLRPNVQPSSIYTKLVTLQLPHNWYSGFSGFLLSLRGRDCHYGRHRIVIKQEMSTDHPEEFGEDWEQCKFGEDHSEKFNNDLGPYDSESVGMGYSHESDEDWEQCKYERVGYVPFSSLRHIPWFNPTYTQNISFQDEDDDRLNVELVRSKSKIGDLNEHPIDYSECWDEEYKDNKTFEITYDSKSSGIQILWAW
;
A
#
# COMPACT_ATOMS: atom_id res chain seq x y z
N MET A 1 2.15 -25.35 -23.06
CA MET A 1 3.30 -25.17 -23.96
C MET A 1 3.96 -23.83 -23.67
N SER A 2 5.29 -23.78 -23.68
CA SER A 2 6.06 -22.57 -23.32
C SER A 2 7.31 -22.50 -24.19
N GLY A 3 7.67 -21.31 -24.68
CA GLY A 3 8.93 -21.08 -25.39
C GLY A 3 8.93 -21.46 -26.88
N CYS A 4 7.77 -21.77 -27.47
CA CYS A 4 7.66 -22.12 -28.88
C CYS A 4 7.70 -20.87 -29.77
N SER A 5 8.85 -20.20 -29.83
CA SER A 5 9.05 -18.90 -30.48
C SER A 5 8.78 -18.87 -31.99
N ARG A 6 8.81 -20.03 -32.66
CA ARG A 6 8.50 -20.19 -34.09
C ARG A 6 7.06 -20.62 -34.38
N LEU A 7 6.24 -20.83 -33.35
CA LEU A 7 4.85 -21.24 -33.52
C LEU A 7 4.04 -20.08 -34.12
N LYS A 8 3.61 -20.24 -35.36
CA LYS A 8 2.79 -19.23 -36.06
C LYS A 8 1.29 -19.46 -35.88
N ARG A 9 0.88 -20.73 -35.79
CA ARG A 9 -0.51 -21.17 -35.66
C ARG A 9 -0.58 -22.32 -34.67
N PHE A 10 -1.64 -22.36 -33.90
CA PHE A 10 -2.00 -23.51 -33.07
C PHE A 10 -3.11 -24.30 -33.79
N PRO A 11 -3.13 -25.65 -33.72
CA PRO A 11 -4.21 -26.44 -34.31
C PRO A 11 -5.58 -26.03 -33.72
N PRO A 12 -6.68 -26.16 -34.49
CA PRO A 12 -8.01 -25.90 -33.96
C PRO A 12 -8.31 -26.72 -32.70
N ILE A 13 -8.99 -26.11 -31.74
CA ILE A 13 -9.44 -26.74 -30.51
C ILE A 13 -10.88 -27.23 -30.73
N ILE A 14 -11.02 -28.55 -30.92
CA ILE A 14 -12.29 -29.18 -31.33
C ILE A 14 -12.97 -29.97 -30.20
N HIS A 15 -12.20 -30.56 -29.26
CA HIS A 15 -12.77 -31.49 -28.26
C HIS A 15 -12.13 -31.39 -26.85
N MET A 16 -11.53 -30.24 -26.50
CA MET A 16 -10.82 -30.06 -25.22
C MET A 16 -11.76 -29.71 -24.05
N LYS A 17 -12.90 -30.40 -23.92
CA LYS A 17 -13.96 -30.06 -22.93
C LYS A 17 -13.50 -30.11 -21.47
N LYS A 18 -12.60 -31.05 -21.14
CA LYS A 18 -12.07 -31.25 -19.78
C LYS A 18 -10.81 -30.43 -19.48
N LEU A 19 -10.32 -29.63 -20.44
CA LEU A 19 -9.08 -28.89 -20.25
C LEU A 19 -9.34 -27.71 -19.32
N GLU A 20 -8.72 -27.74 -18.13
CA GLU A 20 -8.88 -26.68 -17.13
C GLU A 20 -7.93 -25.50 -17.33
N THR A 21 -6.77 -25.76 -17.94
CA THR A 21 -5.72 -24.78 -18.11
C THR A 21 -5.06 -24.90 -19.48
N LEU A 22 -5.06 -23.81 -20.25
CA LEU A 22 -4.36 -23.70 -21.53
C LEU A 22 -3.27 -22.64 -21.43
N LYS A 23 -2.00 -23.07 -21.54
CA LYS A 23 -0.83 -22.17 -21.53
C LYS A 23 -0.10 -22.20 -22.87
N LEU A 24 0.06 -21.05 -23.51
CA LEU A 24 0.80 -20.82 -24.77
C LEU A 24 1.84 -19.70 -24.58
N ARG A 25 2.65 -19.80 -23.51
CA ARG A 25 3.60 -18.75 -23.11
C ARG A 25 4.77 -18.60 -24.09
N PHE A 26 5.29 -17.40 -24.24
CA PHE A 26 6.49 -17.08 -25.03
C PHE A 26 6.40 -17.58 -26.49
N CYS A 27 5.20 -17.58 -27.07
CA CYS A 27 4.95 -17.93 -28.47
C CYS A 27 4.82 -16.65 -29.31
N GLN A 28 5.90 -15.88 -29.40
CA GLN A 28 5.91 -14.52 -29.96
C GLN A 28 5.49 -14.41 -31.44
N GLN A 29 5.57 -15.51 -32.21
CA GLN A 29 5.10 -15.56 -33.60
C GLN A 29 3.63 -15.99 -33.73
N LEU A 30 2.95 -16.36 -32.63
CA LEU A 30 1.54 -16.72 -32.63
C LEU A 30 0.71 -15.44 -32.72
N GLN A 31 0.19 -15.13 -33.91
CA GLN A 31 -0.50 -13.86 -34.19
C GLN A 31 -2.02 -13.92 -33.95
N GLN A 32 -2.57 -15.12 -33.79
CA GLN A 32 -3.99 -15.35 -33.61
C GLN A 32 -4.21 -16.34 -32.47
N VAL A 33 -5.28 -16.12 -31.71
CA VAL A 33 -5.77 -17.11 -30.74
C VAL A 33 -6.09 -18.41 -31.50
N PRO A 34 -5.85 -19.61 -30.90
CA PRO A 34 -6.35 -20.87 -31.44
C PRO A 34 -7.81 -20.77 -31.88
N ASP A 35 -8.14 -21.38 -33.02
CA ASP A 35 -9.53 -21.47 -33.46
C ASP A 35 -10.30 -22.42 -32.53
N ILE A 36 -11.18 -21.88 -31.69
CA ILE A 36 -11.99 -22.64 -30.74
C ILE A 36 -13.32 -22.96 -31.42
N GLN A 37 -13.55 -24.23 -31.70
CA GLN A 37 -14.72 -24.71 -32.45
C GLN A 37 -15.74 -25.47 -31.56
N SER A 38 -15.46 -25.54 -30.26
CA SER A 38 -16.30 -26.23 -29.28
C SER A 38 -16.22 -25.57 -27.91
N ASN A 39 -17.29 -25.66 -27.11
CA ASN A 39 -17.25 -25.23 -25.72
C ASN A 39 -16.11 -25.89 -24.93
N MET A 40 -15.36 -25.06 -24.22
CA MET A 40 -14.33 -25.45 -23.27
C MET A 40 -14.84 -25.23 -21.85
N ASP A 41 -15.91 -25.94 -21.48
CA ASP A 41 -16.67 -25.69 -20.24
C ASP A 41 -15.80 -25.85 -18.98
N SER A 42 -14.73 -26.65 -18.99
CA SER A 42 -13.83 -26.77 -17.84
C SER A 42 -12.71 -25.73 -17.81
N LEU A 43 -12.52 -24.90 -18.84
CA LEU A 43 -11.37 -24.00 -18.92
C LEU A 43 -11.49 -22.85 -17.93
N VAL A 44 -10.66 -22.89 -16.87
CA VAL A 44 -10.59 -21.89 -15.80
C VAL A 44 -9.47 -20.89 -16.04
N THR A 45 -8.35 -21.33 -16.63
CA THR A 45 -7.16 -20.48 -16.85
C THR A 45 -6.69 -20.51 -18.31
N LEU A 46 -6.58 -19.33 -18.91
CA LEU A 46 -6.00 -19.12 -20.23
C LEU A 46 -4.78 -18.20 -20.11
N ASP A 47 -3.63 -18.70 -20.52
CA ASP A 47 -2.35 -18.00 -20.40
C ASP A 47 -1.71 -17.89 -21.79
N LEU A 48 -1.72 -16.68 -22.32
CA LEU A 48 -1.16 -16.29 -23.60
C LEU A 48 0.00 -15.30 -23.42
N HIS A 49 0.68 -15.37 -22.27
CA HIS A 49 1.81 -14.51 -21.94
C HIS A 49 2.87 -14.47 -23.04
N ASP A 50 3.32 -13.27 -23.41
CA ASP A 50 4.33 -13.00 -24.43
C ASP A 50 4.04 -13.72 -25.77
N THR A 51 2.82 -13.52 -26.27
CA THR A 51 2.40 -13.96 -27.61
C THR A 51 2.31 -12.78 -28.58
N GLY A 52 2.32 -13.08 -29.88
CA GLY A 52 2.20 -12.08 -30.94
C GLY A 52 0.76 -11.68 -31.27
N ILE A 53 -0.21 -12.02 -30.41
CA ILE A 53 -1.64 -11.90 -30.70
C ILE A 53 -2.06 -10.44 -30.75
N GLU A 54 -2.79 -10.07 -31.80
CA GLU A 54 -3.26 -8.68 -31.99
C GLU A 54 -4.67 -8.44 -31.47
N ILE A 55 -5.55 -9.44 -31.58
CA ILE A 55 -6.96 -9.35 -31.20
C ILE A 55 -7.37 -10.64 -30.51
N ILE A 56 -8.04 -10.53 -29.36
CA ILE A 56 -8.80 -11.65 -28.79
C ILE A 56 -10.20 -11.61 -29.40
N PRO A 57 -10.63 -12.61 -30.17
CA PRO A 57 -11.92 -12.60 -30.85
C PRO A 57 -13.08 -12.93 -29.88
N PRO A 58 -14.34 -12.55 -30.23
CA PRO A 58 -15.51 -12.83 -29.40
C PRO A 58 -15.74 -14.31 -29.11
N SER A 59 -15.25 -15.19 -29.99
CA SER A 59 -15.33 -16.65 -29.83
C SER A 59 -14.65 -17.14 -28.55
N VAL A 60 -13.63 -16.46 -28.04
CA VAL A 60 -12.98 -16.85 -26.77
C VAL A 60 -13.96 -16.69 -25.61
N GLY A 61 -14.64 -15.54 -25.50
CA GLY A 61 -15.66 -15.33 -24.47
C GLY A 61 -16.90 -16.21 -24.67
N LEU A 62 -17.24 -16.53 -25.92
CA LEU A 62 -18.38 -17.40 -26.25
C LEU A 62 -18.15 -18.85 -25.84
N PHE A 63 -16.95 -19.40 -26.08
CA PHE A 63 -16.65 -20.82 -25.87
C PHE A 63 -15.94 -21.12 -24.54
N CYS A 64 -15.28 -20.13 -23.92
CA CYS A 64 -14.58 -20.27 -22.64
C CYS A 64 -15.38 -19.59 -21.51
N THR A 65 -16.62 -20.03 -21.31
CA THR A 65 -17.60 -19.38 -20.43
C THR A 65 -17.22 -19.41 -18.95
N ASN A 66 -16.45 -20.40 -18.52
CA ASN A 66 -15.98 -20.58 -17.14
C ASN A 66 -14.57 -20.03 -16.87
N LEU A 67 -14.05 -19.19 -17.77
CA LEU A 67 -12.73 -18.58 -17.63
C LEU A 67 -12.69 -17.62 -16.44
N VAL A 68 -11.82 -17.90 -15.46
CA VAL A 68 -11.64 -17.12 -14.24
C VAL A 68 -10.37 -16.26 -14.29
N SER A 69 -9.30 -16.77 -14.91
CA SER A 69 -8.00 -16.11 -15.00
C SER A 69 -7.51 -16.05 -16.44
N PHE A 70 -7.17 -14.86 -16.91
CA PHE A 70 -6.69 -14.62 -18.27
C PHE A 70 -5.39 -13.80 -18.24
N ASP A 71 -4.28 -14.44 -18.58
CA ASP A 71 -2.97 -13.80 -18.69
C ASP A 71 -2.65 -13.46 -20.15
N LEU A 72 -2.58 -12.17 -20.44
CA LEU A 72 -2.18 -11.59 -21.73
C LEU A 72 -0.94 -10.71 -21.57
N SER A 73 -0.21 -10.83 -20.46
CA SER A 73 0.95 -9.98 -20.20
C SER A 73 2.02 -10.13 -21.27
N TYR A 74 2.72 -9.04 -21.58
CA TYR A 74 3.75 -8.92 -22.62
C TYR A 74 3.25 -9.16 -24.05
N CYS A 75 1.94 -9.23 -24.30
CA CYS A 75 1.37 -9.21 -25.64
C CYS A 75 1.45 -7.81 -26.27
N ARG A 76 2.66 -7.38 -26.65
CA ARG A 76 2.96 -6.00 -27.11
C ARG A 76 2.22 -5.57 -28.38
N LYS A 77 1.70 -6.52 -29.16
CA LYS A 77 0.91 -6.26 -30.37
C LYS A 77 -0.60 -6.28 -30.13
N LEU A 78 -1.04 -6.61 -28.92
CA LEU A 78 -2.45 -6.66 -28.56
C LEU A 78 -3.07 -5.27 -28.68
N LYS A 79 -4.08 -5.15 -29.53
CA LYS A 79 -4.81 -3.91 -29.79
C LYS A 79 -6.17 -3.92 -29.11
N ARG A 80 -6.87 -5.07 -29.14
CA ARG A 80 -8.27 -5.19 -28.70
C ARG A 80 -8.54 -6.55 -28.07
N ILE A 81 -9.47 -6.57 -27.12
CA ILE A 81 -10.06 -7.79 -26.57
C ILE A 81 -11.56 -7.72 -26.86
N GLU A 82 -12.07 -8.70 -27.58
CA GLU A 82 -13.46 -8.81 -27.95
C GLU A 82 -14.05 -10.06 -27.30
N GLY A 83 -15.31 -9.97 -26.87
CA GLY A 83 -16.00 -11.05 -26.17
C GLY A 83 -16.41 -10.68 -24.76
N ASN A 84 -17.35 -11.45 -24.24
CA ASN A 84 -17.90 -11.25 -22.90
C ASN A 84 -17.39 -12.34 -21.96
N PHE A 85 -16.65 -11.95 -20.93
CA PHE A 85 -16.00 -12.88 -20.00
C PHE A 85 -16.70 -12.85 -18.64
N HIS A 86 -17.94 -13.32 -18.59
CA HIS A 86 -18.84 -13.15 -17.45
C HIS A 86 -18.31 -13.66 -16.09
N LEU A 87 -17.40 -14.64 -16.06
CA LEU A 87 -16.85 -15.19 -14.81
C LEU A 87 -15.40 -14.78 -14.55
N LEU A 88 -14.82 -13.92 -15.40
CA LEU A 88 -13.43 -13.53 -15.29
C LEU A 88 -13.22 -12.66 -14.05
N LYS A 89 -12.36 -13.14 -13.16
CA LYS A 89 -11.98 -12.46 -11.91
C LYS A 89 -10.63 -11.77 -12.02
N SER A 90 -9.71 -12.28 -12.86
CA SER A 90 -8.36 -11.74 -13.02
C SER A 90 -7.98 -11.59 -14.49
N LEU A 91 -7.55 -10.38 -14.86
CA LEU A 91 -7.07 -10.03 -16.19
C LEU A 91 -5.70 -9.35 -16.08
N ASN A 92 -4.67 -9.97 -16.65
CA ASN A 92 -3.32 -9.41 -16.68
C ASN A 92 -2.97 -8.91 -18.07
N LEU A 93 -2.80 -7.60 -18.20
CA LEU A 93 -2.40 -6.90 -19.43
C LEU A 93 -1.06 -6.18 -19.27
N THR A 94 -0.25 -6.56 -18.27
CA THR A 94 1.08 -5.97 -18.04
C THR A 94 1.86 -5.89 -19.35
N SER A 95 2.46 -4.74 -19.66
CA SER A 95 3.31 -4.55 -20.85
C SER A 95 2.59 -4.75 -22.21
N CYS A 96 1.25 -4.63 -22.27
CA CYS A 96 0.48 -4.61 -23.52
C CYS A 96 0.51 -3.22 -24.19
N THR A 97 1.67 -2.83 -24.71
CA THR A 97 1.89 -1.50 -25.30
C THR A 97 1.11 -1.22 -26.59
N GLY A 98 0.55 -2.25 -27.22
CA GLY A 98 -0.28 -2.12 -28.42
C GLY A 98 -1.66 -1.52 -28.15
N LEU A 99 -2.08 -1.47 -26.88
CA LEU A 99 -3.35 -0.87 -26.46
C LEU A 99 -3.39 0.65 -26.66
N GLN A 100 -2.26 1.31 -26.95
CA GLN A 100 -2.12 2.77 -27.08
C GLN A 100 -2.40 3.32 -28.51
N SER A 101 -2.59 2.48 -29.53
CA SER A 101 -2.30 2.86 -30.93
C SER A 101 -3.28 3.83 -31.65
N PHE A 102 -4.01 4.72 -30.96
CA PHE A 102 -4.96 5.67 -31.59
C PHE A 102 -4.65 7.16 -31.40
N HIS A 103 -3.53 7.54 -30.79
CA HIS A 103 -3.14 8.96 -30.65
C HIS A 103 -2.80 9.70 -31.96
N GLN A 104 -2.88 9.05 -33.13
CA GLN A 104 -2.43 9.64 -34.40
C GLN A 104 -3.52 10.29 -35.27
N ASP A 105 -4.81 9.98 -35.10
CA ASP A 105 -5.86 10.40 -36.07
C ASP A 105 -7.05 11.18 -35.47
N GLY A 106 -6.84 11.89 -34.36
CA GLY A 106 -7.72 13.01 -33.96
C GLY A 106 -9.18 12.70 -33.59
N SER A 107 -9.60 11.42 -33.53
CA SER A 107 -10.94 11.06 -33.05
C SER A 107 -10.99 9.65 -32.46
N VAL A 108 -11.73 9.56 -31.36
CA VAL A 108 -12.13 8.39 -30.56
C VAL A 108 -11.05 7.87 -29.60
N SER A 109 -11.25 8.23 -28.33
CA SER A 109 -10.59 7.62 -27.17
C SER A 109 -10.53 6.12 -27.29
N LEU A 110 -9.39 5.55 -26.90
CA LEU A 110 -9.24 4.12 -26.74
C LEU A 110 -10.31 3.60 -25.79
N LYS A 111 -11.28 2.88 -26.34
CA LYS A 111 -12.05 1.94 -25.53
C LYS A 111 -11.13 0.75 -25.32
N LEU A 112 -10.44 0.72 -24.17
CA LEU A 112 -10.06 -0.58 -23.59
C LEU A 112 -11.30 -1.49 -23.66
N PRO A 113 -11.12 -2.82 -23.78
CA PRO A 113 -12.25 -3.73 -23.86
C PRO A 113 -13.31 -3.43 -22.81
N GLN A 114 -14.59 -3.71 -23.14
CA GLN A 114 -15.62 -3.77 -22.11
C GLN A 114 -15.16 -4.80 -21.07
N PHE A 115 -14.70 -4.30 -19.94
CA PHE A 115 -14.16 -5.14 -18.90
C PHE A 115 -15.28 -5.99 -18.31
N PRO A 116 -15.02 -7.26 -17.98
CA PRO A 116 -16.05 -8.10 -17.41
C PRO A 116 -16.48 -7.57 -16.05
N ARG A 117 -17.80 -7.44 -15.84
CA ARG A 117 -18.37 -6.83 -14.63
C ARG A 117 -17.96 -7.49 -13.31
N PHE A 118 -17.52 -8.74 -13.36
CA PHE A 118 -17.10 -9.55 -12.21
C PHE A 118 -15.58 -9.51 -11.96
N LEU A 119 -14.85 -8.70 -12.73
CA LEU A 119 -13.40 -8.57 -12.59
C LEU A 119 -13.06 -8.03 -11.20
N ARG A 120 -12.17 -8.74 -10.50
CA ARG A 120 -11.64 -8.37 -9.18
C ARG A 120 -10.22 -7.81 -9.28
N LYS A 121 -9.44 -8.27 -10.26
CA LYS A 121 -8.04 -7.88 -10.46
C LYS A 121 -7.80 -7.48 -11.91
N LEU A 122 -7.29 -6.27 -12.10
CA LEU A 122 -6.86 -5.73 -13.38
C LEU A 122 -5.43 -5.21 -13.27
N ASP A 123 -4.52 -5.79 -14.05
CA ASP A 123 -3.16 -5.29 -14.19
C ASP A 123 -2.97 -4.66 -15.57
N LEU A 124 -2.78 -3.34 -15.60
CA LEU A 124 -2.51 -2.51 -16.76
C LEU A 124 -1.13 -1.84 -16.64
N SER A 125 -0.23 -2.43 -15.87
CA SER A 125 1.11 -1.86 -15.65
C SER A 125 1.98 -1.91 -16.91
N TRP A 126 2.91 -0.97 -17.05
CA TRP A 126 3.83 -0.89 -18.19
C TRP A 126 3.17 -0.81 -19.59
N CYS A 127 1.92 -0.36 -19.69
CA CYS A 127 1.18 -0.32 -20.94
C CYS A 127 1.43 0.94 -21.80
N LYS A 128 2.22 1.90 -21.29
CA LYS A 128 2.43 3.23 -21.91
C LYS A 128 1.14 4.05 -22.06
N LEU A 129 0.14 3.82 -21.22
CA LEU A 129 -1.12 4.55 -21.23
C LEU A 129 -0.88 6.02 -20.89
N GLY A 130 -1.28 6.92 -21.78
CA GLY A 130 -1.33 8.37 -21.59
C GLY A 130 -2.73 8.87 -21.23
N ASP A 131 -2.93 10.18 -21.32
CA ASP A 131 -4.24 10.78 -21.02
C ASP A 131 -5.30 10.35 -22.03
N GLY A 132 -6.47 9.95 -21.54
CA GLY A 132 -7.57 9.45 -22.36
C GLY A 132 -7.47 7.97 -22.77
N ASP A 133 -6.37 7.28 -22.46
CA ASP A 133 -6.22 5.84 -22.76
C ASP A 133 -6.95 4.93 -21.78
N ILE A 134 -7.17 5.40 -20.56
CA ILE A 134 -7.99 4.70 -19.57
C ILE A 134 -9.45 5.13 -19.78
N PRO A 135 -10.36 4.26 -20.25
CA PRO A 135 -11.74 4.62 -20.50
C PRO A 135 -12.46 4.88 -19.18
N SER A 136 -13.44 5.79 -19.22
CA SER A 136 -14.34 6.08 -18.10
C SER A 136 -15.03 4.83 -17.56
N ASP A 137 -15.33 3.86 -18.42
CA ASP A 137 -16.06 2.64 -18.08
C ASP A 137 -15.26 1.73 -17.12
N ILE A 138 -13.95 1.97 -16.91
CA ILE A 138 -13.20 1.32 -15.82
C ILE A 138 -13.86 1.57 -14.45
N CYS A 139 -14.53 2.71 -14.30
CA CYS A 139 -15.24 3.13 -13.10
C CYS A 139 -16.55 2.34 -12.89
N GLU A 140 -17.01 1.59 -13.89
CA GLU A 140 -18.20 0.73 -13.81
C GLU A 140 -17.87 -0.68 -13.29
N LEU A 141 -16.60 -0.98 -13.00
CA LEU A 141 -16.17 -2.28 -12.48
C LEU A 141 -16.46 -2.41 -10.98
N LEU A 142 -17.73 -2.61 -10.64
CA LEU A 142 -18.22 -2.64 -9.25
C LEU A 142 -17.55 -3.70 -8.36
N ASN A 143 -17.02 -4.76 -8.95
CA ASN A 143 -16.33 -5.85 -8.23
C ASN A 143 -14.80 -5.70 -8.19
N LEU A 144 -14.23 -4.65 -8.80
CA LEU A 144 -12.80 -4.47 -8.88
C LEU A 144 -12.22 -4.18 -7.49
N GLN A 145 -11.25 -4.98 -7.08
CA GLN A 145 -10.57 -4.88 -5.79
C GLN A 145 -9.11 -4.44 -5.93
N LEU A 146 -8.47 -4.78 -7.04
CA LEU A 146 -7.08 -4.47 -7.32
C LEU A 146 -6.94 -3.87 -8.72
N LEU A 147 -6.38 -2.66 -8.77
CA LEU A 147 -6.00 -1.98 -10.00
C LEU A 147 -4.51 -1.63 -9.96
N ASP A 148 -3.72 -2.28 -10.82
CA ASP A 148 -2.31 -1.94 -11.01
C ASP A 148 -2.13 -1.15 -12.32
N LEU A 149 -1.69 0.09 -12.18
CA LEU A 149 -1.44 1.06 -13.25
C LEU A 149 -0.01 1.58 -13.24
N ARG A 150 0.91 0.94 -12.49
CA ARG A 150 2.29 1.40 -12.35
C ARG A 150 3.00 1.52 -13.71
N ARG A 151 3.93 2.46 -13.83
CA ARG A 151 4.78 2.65 -15.02
C ARG A 151 4.00 2.93 -16.31
N ASN A 152 3.02 3.82 -16.20
CA ASN A 152 2.33 4.42 -17.33
C ASN A 152 2.70 5.90 -17.48
N LEU A 153 2.13 6.57 -18.48
CA LEU A 153 2.52 7.91 -18.95
C LEU A 153 1.41 8.95 -18.79
N PHE A 154 0.27 8.59 -18.23
CA PHE A 154 -0.84 9.50 -17.97
C PHE A 154 -0.43 10.58 -16.96
N SER A 155 -0.96 11.78 -17.18
CA SER A 155 -0.81 12.91 -16.27
C SER A 155 -1.94 12.96 -15.24
N ARG A 156 -3.11 12.39 -15.57
CA ARG A 156 -4.29 12.35 -14.72
C ARG A 156 -5.03 11.02 -14.85
N LEU A 157 -5.78 10.66 -13.82
CA LEU A 157 -6.65 9.50 -13.81
C LEU A 157 -8.11 9.92 -14.02
N PRO A 158 -8.99 9.03 -14.52
CA PRO A 158 -10.42 9.29 -14.55
C PRO A 158 -10.97 9.59 -13.15
N SER A 159 -11.73 10.67 -12.99
CA SER A 159 -12.30 11.08 -11.69
C SER A 159 -13.26 10.04 -11.09
N GLY A 160 -13.86 9.19 -11.93
CA GLY A 160 -14.74 8.12 -11.49
C GLY A 160 -14.07 6.98 -10.70
N ILE A 161 -12.73 6.93 -10.60
CA ILE A 161 -12.03 5.96 -9.73
C ILE A 161 -12.51 6.07 -8.28
N SER A 162 -12.84 7.28 -7.83
CA SER A 162 -13.43 7.56 -6.51
C SER A 162 -14.74 6.82 -6.25
N GLN A 163 -15.45 6.41 -7.30
CA GLN A 163 -16.76 5.76 -7.24
C GLN A 163 -16.67 4.23 -7.27
N LEU A 164 -15.48 3.64 -7.36
CA LEU A 164 -15.32 2.19 -7.34
C LEU A 164 -15.58 1.62 -5.94
N PRO A 165 -16.73 0.96 -5.70
CA PRO A 165 -17.16 0.64 -4.33
C PRO A 165 -16.30 -0.45 -3.69
N GLY A 166 -15.68 -1.31 -4.50
CA GLY A 166 -14.88 -2.44 -4.04
C GLY A 166 -13.37 -2.27 -4.08
N LEU A 167 -12.84 -1.13 -4.57
CA LEU A 167 -11.41 -0.98 -4.85
C LEU A 167 -10.61 -0.87 -3.55
N LYS A 168 -9.77 -1.87 -3.28
CA LYS A 168 -8.96 -1.98 -2.06
C LYS A 168 -7.50 -1.62 -2.29
N LEU A 169 -6.98 -1.85 -3.49
CA LEU A 169 -5.59 -1.53 -3.84
C LEU A 169 -5.52 -0.76 -5.15
N LEU A 170 -4.84 0.38 -5.10
CA LEU A 170 -4.47 1.17 -6.27
C LEU A 170 -2.95 1.35 -6.31
N ASN A 171 -2.32 0.87 -7.39
CA ASN A 171 -0.88 1.04 -7.62
C ASN A 171 -0.61 1.95 -8.82
N LEU A 172 -0.04 3.11 -8.55
CA LEU A 172 0.33 4.18 -9.47
C LEU A 172 1.85 4.39 -9.52
N SER A 173 2.65 3.49 -8.93
CA SER A 173 4.09 3.70 -8.79
C SER A 173 4.77 3.93 -10.14
N HIS A 174 5.74 4.83 -10.18
CA HIS A 174 6.54 5.19 -11.34
C HIS A 174 5.71 5.69 -12.53
N CYS A 175 4.55 6.30 -12.28
CA CYS A 175 3.85 7.11 -13.27
C CYS A 175 4.48 8.51 -13.27
N TRP A 176 5.58 8.66 -14.00
CA TRP A 176 6.45 9.85 -13.91
C TRP A 176 5.74 11.16 -14.26
N ASN A 177 4.74 11.10 -15.15
CA ASN A 177 3.98 12.26 -15.64
C ASN A 177 2.75 12.61 -14.78
N LEU A 178 2.38 11.74 -13.83
CA LEU A 178 1.18 11.93 -13.01
C LEU A 178 1.32 13.22 -12.19
N VAL A 179 0.45 14.21 -12.42
CA VAL A 179 0.52 15.53 -11.78
C VAL A 179 -0.36 15.61 -10.54
N GLU A 180 -1.47 14.87 -10.49
CA GLU A 180 -2.37 14.85 -9.33
C GLU A 180 -2.88 13.44 -9.05
N LEU A 181 -3.21 13.16 -7.80
CA LEU A 181 -3.92 11.94 -7.43
C LEU A 181 -5.43 12.13 -7.63
N PRO A 182 -6.17 11.09 -8.03
CA PRO A 182 -7.63 11.15 -8.04
C PRO A 182 -8.16 11.13 -6.60
N ASP A 183 -9.39 11.60 -6.41
CA ASP A 183 -10.15 11.28 -5.22
C ASP A 183 -10.21 9.75 -5.05
N LEU A 184 -9.96 9.28 -3.83
CA LEU A 184 -9.89 7.85 -3.55
C LEU A 184 -11.25 7.31 -3.10
N PRO A 185 -11.61 6.06 -3.46
CA PRO A 185 -12.82 5.43 -2.95
C PRO A 185 -12.70 5.15 -1.44
N SER A 186 -13.83 5.15 -0.73
CA SER A 186 -13.85 4.90 0.72
C SER A 186 -13.41 3.48 1.11
N SER A 187 -13.45 2.53 0.17
CA SER A 187 -12.99 1.15 0.35
C SER A 187 -11.48 0.95 0.18
N ILE A 188 -10.74 1.99 -0.23
CA ILE A 188 -9.30 1.91 -0.45
C ILE A 188 -8.58 1.52 0.84
N ALA A 189 -7.68 0.55 0.72
CA ALA A 189 -6.88 0.04 1.82
C ALA A 189 -5.37 0.25 1.60
N ILE A 190 -4.94 0.22 0.34
CA ILE A 190 -3.55 0.36 -0.07
C ILE A 190 -3.45 1.33 -1.26
N LEU A 191 -2.65 2.38 -1.11
CA LEU A 191 -2.26 3.28 -2.19
C LEU A 191 -0.74 3.26 -2.36
N LYS A 192 -0.26 3.01 -3.57
CA LYS A 192 1.16 3.11 -3.92
C LYS A 192 1.33 4.10 -5.06
N ALA A 193 2.19 5.10 -4.93
CA ALA A 193 2.58 6.03 -6.00
C ALA A 193 4.05 6.44 -5.87
N ASP A 194 4.93 5.48 -5.59
CA ASP A 194 6.38 5.71 -5.46
C ASP A 194 7.00 6.10 -6.80
N GLY A 195 7.90 7.09 -6.82
CA GLY A 195 8.57 7.50 -8.06
C GLY A 195 7.67 8.18 -9.08
N CYS A 196 6.54 8.75 -8.66
CA CYS A 196 5.74 9.69 -9.47
C CYS A 196 6.34 11.10 -9.33
N ASP A 197 7.34 11.43 -10.15
CA ASP A 197 8.17 12.64 -9.96
C ASP A 197 7.46 13.95 -10.33
N SER A 198 6.41 13.93 -11.17
CA SER A 198 5.66 15.14 -11.56
C SER A 198 4.45 15.48 -10.66
N LEU A 199 4.11 14.62 -9.70
CA LEU A 199 2.94 14.75 -8.82
C LEU A 199 2.96 16.04 -7.98
N GLU A 200 2.31 17.11 -8.39
CA GLU A 200 2.21 18.33 -7.60
C GLU A 200 1.26 18.12 -6.41
N ILE A 201 1.68 18.54 -5.20
CA ILE A 201 0.80 18.57 -4.02
C ILE A 201 -0.06 19.85 -4.12
N ALA A 202 -0.89 19.97 -5.15
CA ALA A 202 -1.69 21.16 -5.38
C ALA A 202 -3.09 21.00 -4.77
N ARG A 203 -3.29 21.45 -3.51
CA ARG A 203 -4.58 21.71 -2.81
C ARG A 203 -5.72 20.66 -2.88
N GLY A 204 -5.57 19.55 -3.60
CA GLY A 204 -6.42 18.36 -3.66
C GLY A 204 -6.08 17.49 -2.47
N ASP A 205 -6.58 17.95 -1.34
CA ASP A 205 -6.21 17.50 -0.03
C ASP A 205 -6.73 16.06 0.16
N LEU A 206 -5.83 15.08 0.34
CA LEU A 206 -6.18 13.81 1.01
C LEU A 206 -6.77 14.06 2.41
N SER A 207 -6.83 15.32 2.90
CA SER A 207 -7.51 15.74 4.12
C SER A 207 -9.02 15.50 4.13
N TYR A 208 -9.67 15.36 2.96
CA TYR A 208 -11.11 15.07 2.87
C TYR A 208 -11.43 13.59 2.60
N CYS A 209 -10.41 12.77 2.36
CA CYS A 209 -10.58 11.34 2.11
C CYS A 209 -10.92 10.62 3.43
N LYS A 210 -12.22 10.36 3.68
CA LYS A 210 -12.69 9.42 4.72
C LYS A 210 -12.40 7.97 4.31
N CYS A 211 -11.13 7.67 4.07
CA CYS A 211 -10.68 6.34 3.72
C CYS A 211 -10.51 5.53 5.00
N LYS A 212 -11.64 5.12 5.59
CA LYS A 212 -11.74 4.36 6.85
C LYS A 212 -10.81 3.16 6.93
N TRP A 213 -10.45 2.61 5.77
CA TRP A 213 -9.68 1.40 5.63
C TRP A 213 -8.25 1.61 5.14
N LEU A 214 -7.80 2.85 4.87
CA LEU A 214 -6.47 3.11 4.31
C LEU A 214 -5.39 2.89 5.37
N TRP A 215 -4.65 1.79 5.25
CA TRP A 215 -3.58 1.43 6.19
C TRP A 215 -2.19 1.42 5.54
N LYS A 216 -2.05 1.36 4.21
CA LYS A 216 -0.74 1.45 3.55
C LYS A 216 -0.70 2.55 2.50
N VAL A 217 0.24 3.48 2.65
CA VAL A 217 0.47 4.57 1.68
C VAL A 217 1.96 4.67 1.36
N SER A 218 2.29 4.59 0.07
CA SER A 218 3.67 4.76 -0.40
C SER A 218 3.74 5.93 -1.38
N LEU A 219 4.30 7.06 -0.94
CA LEU A 219 4.35 8.32 -1.71
C LEU A 219 5.72 8.98 -1.56
N TRP A 220 6.50 9.06 -2.63
CA TRP A 220 7.85 9.63 -2.55
C TRP A 220 7.83 11.15 -2.36
N ARG A 221 8.21 11.63 -1.15
CA ARG A 221 8.39 13.06 -0.76
C ARG A 221 7.11 13.90 -0.79
N ARG A 222 5.92 13.28 -0.81
CA ARG A 222 4.65 13.97 -1.09
C ARG A 222 3.48 13.61 -0.19
N ALA A 223 3.65 12.66 0.75
CA ALA A 223 2.69 12.48 1.83
C ALA A 223 2.79 13.66 2.81
N ASN A 224 1.69 14.36 3.07
CA ASN A 224 1.64 15.40 4.11
C ASN A 224 1.20 14.79 5.45
N LYS A 225 1.56 15.43 6.57
CA LYS A 225 1.12 15.11 7.94
C LYS A 225 -0.39 14.88 8.06
N ARG A 226 -1.22 15.56 7.26
CA ARG A 226 -2.68 15.35 7.21
C ARG A 226 -3.10 13.94 6.79
N VAL A 227 -2.37 13.31 5.85
CA VAL A 227 -2.63 11.92 5.42
C VAL A 227 -2.35 10.97 6.58
N LEU A 228 -1.20 11.16 7.23
CA LEU A 228 -0.81 10.39 8.41
C LEU A 228 -1.84 10.54 9.54
N LEU A 229 -2.30 11.77 9.80
CA LEU A 229 -3.35 12.03 10.79
C LEU A 229 -4.66 11.33 10.42
N SER A 230 -5.15 11.46 9.19
CA SER A 230 -6.38 10.77 8.75
C SER A 230 -6.30 9.25 8.91
N MET A 231 -5.16 8.64 8.57
CA MET A 231 -4.92 7.21 8.76
C MET A 231 -4.93 6.81 10.24
N LEU A 232 -4.48 7.69 11.14
CA LEU A 232 -4.48 7.47 12.59
C LEU A 232 -5.85 7.70 13.27
N GLU A 233 -6.80 8.33 12.58
CA GLU A 233 -8.10 8.71 13.16
C GLU A 233 -9.22 7.69 12.94
N GLU A 234 -9.12 6.82 11.93
CA GLU A 234 -10.23 5.94 11.51
C GLU A 234 -9.92 4.43 11.73
N ASN A 235 -10.74 3.54 11.17
CA ASN A 235 -10.70 2.09 11.42
C ASN A 235 -9.40 1.37 10.99
N ALA A 236 -8.49 2.05 10.27
CA ALA A 236 -7.21 1.51 9.84
C ALA A 236 -6.31 1.05 11.02
N VAL A 237 -6.46 1.67 12.18
CA VAL A 237 -5.60 1.51 13.36
C VAL A 237 -5.98 0.31 14.23
N LYS A 238 -7.23 -0.18 14.16
CA LYS A 238 -7.75 -1.15 15.15
C LYS A 238 -7.05 -2.52 15.10
N ASP A 239 -6.61 -2.97 13.91
CA ASP A 239 -6.03 -4.31 13.75
C ASP A 239 -5.00 -4.42 12.61
N ARG A 240 -4.47 -3.29 12.10
CA ARG A 240 -3.55 -3.29 10.95
C ARG A 240 -2.34 -2.40 11.18
N PHE A 241 -1.23 -2.87 10.66
CA PHE A 241 -0.03 -2.07 10.56
C PHE A 241 -0.25 -0.91 9.61
N MET A 242 0.22 0.28 9.97
CA MET A 242 0.32 1.37 9.00
C MET A 242 1.77 1.62 8.61
N SER A 243 1.98 2.00 7.35
CA SER A 243 3.27 2.50 6.90
C SER A 243 3.07 3.61 5.89
N VAL A 244 3.79 4.70 6.12
CA VAL A 244 3.89 5.88 5.28
C VAL A 244 5.36 6.11 4.96
N LEU A 245 5.71 6.03 3.68
CA LEU A 245 7.06 6.31 3.23
C LEU A 245 7.25 7.81 3.01
N ARG A 246 8.24 8.43 3.68
CA ARG A 246 8.67 9.84 3.51
C ARG A 246 7.55 10.88 3.61
N PRO A 247 6.84 10.94 4.75
CA PRO A 247 5.97 12.07 5.02
C PRO A 247 6.80 13.34 5.20
N ASN A 248 6.32 14.47 4.70
CA ASN A 248 6.91 15.77 4.95
C ASN A 248 6.54 16.21 6.38
N VAL A 249 7.19 15.61 7.39
CA VAL A 249 7.02 15.98 8.79
C VAL A 249 8.18 16.91 9.16
N GLN A 250 7.89 18.11 9.65
CA GLN A 250 8.93 18.93 10.26
C GLN A 250 9.36 18.23 11.57
N PRO A 251 10.67 18.07 11.82
CA PRO A 251 11.17 17.32 12.95
C PRO A 251 10.85 18.07 14.25
N SER A 252 9.80 17.65 14.94
CA SER A 252 9.61 18.00 16.36
C SER A 252 10.38 17.07 17.30
N SER A 253 11.02 16.03 16.76
CA SER A 253 11.39 14.86 17.55
C SER A 253 12.88 14.52 17.39
N ILE A 254 13.51 14.18 18.52
CA ILE A 254 14.91 13.76 18.59
C ILE A 254 15.02 12.33 18.06
N TYR A 255 15.94 12.12 17.13
CA TYR A 255 16.22 10.84 16.50
C TYR A 255 17.48 10.23 17.14
N THR A 256 17.36 9.03 17.71
CA THR A 256 18.45 8.36 18.47
C THR A 256 18.54 6.88 18.08
N LYS A 257 19.68 6.23 18.36
CA LYS A 257 19.84 4.79 18.09
C LYS A 257 19.04 3.91 19.06
N LEU A 258 18.78 4.42 20.26
CA LEU A 258 18.05 3.74 21.32
C LEU A 258 17.03 4.71 21.93
N VAL A 259 15.75 4.40 21.79
CA VAL A 259 14.65 5.18 22.37
C VAL A 259 14.09 4.41 23.55
N THR A 260 14.09 5.00 24.75
CA THR A 260 13.42 4.42 25.93
C THR A 260 12.20 5.26 26.27
N LEU A 261 11.03 4.62 26.33
CA LEU A 261 9.77 5.23 26.71
C LEU A 261 9.35 4.77 28.11
N GLN A 262 9.11 5.74 28.99
CA GLN A 262 8.33 5.51 30.21
C GLN A 262 6.85 5.59 29.85
N LEU A 263 6.12 4.49 30.05
CA LEU A 263 4.72 4.39 29.70
C LEU A 263 3.84 5.01 30.80
N PRO A 264 2.85 5.86 30.45
CA PRO A 264 1.92 6.41 31.43
C PRO A 264 1.05 5.31 32.04
N HIS A 265 0.56 5.49 33.27
CA HIS A 265 -0.25 4.50 33.99
C HIS A 265 -1.47 3.97 33.22
N ASN A 266 -2.03 4.77 32.31
CA ASN A 266 -3.17 4.40 31.47
C ASN A 266 -2.77 4.03 30.03
N TRP A 267 -1.50 3.66 29.77
CA TRP A 267 -0.99 3.51 28.42
C TRP A 267 -1.81 2.51 27.58
N TYR A 268 -2.21 1.38 28.16
CA TYR A 268 -2.94 0.32 27.44
C TYR A 268 -4.41 0.65 27.15
N SER A 269 -5.00 1.61 27.87
CA SER A 269 -6.41 2.03 27.68
C SER A 269 -6.53 3.37 26.97
N GLY A 270 -5.58 4.28 27.19
CA GLY A 270 -5.52 5.61 26.61
C GLY A 270 -4.78 5.69 25.27
N PHE A 271 -4.08 4.63 24.86
CA PHE A 271 -3.30 4.57 23.62
C PHE A 271 -3.55 3.28 22.86
N SER A 272 -3.29 3.29 21.56
CA SER A 272 -3.64 2.20 20.63
C SER A 272 -2.42 1.49 20.05
N GLY A 273 -1.26 2.12 20.05
CA GLY A 273 -0.06 1.61 19.39
C GLY A 273 1.14 2.55 19.48
N PHE A 274 2.23 2.13 18.84
CA PHE A 274 3.46 2.89 18.66
C PHE A 274 3.57 3.42 17.25
N LEU A 275 3.94 4.69 17.10
CA LEU A 275 4.37 5.30 15.86
C LEU A 275 5.90 5.28 15.83
N LEU A 276 6.47 4.57 14.85
CA LEU A 276 7.90 4.39 14.64
C LEU A 276 8.33 5.28 13.48
N SER A 277 9.29 6.17 13.70
CA SER A 277 9.87 7.04 12.67
C SER A 277 11.36 6.73 12.52
N LEU A 278 11.77 6.26 11.34
CA LEU A 278 13.17 5.93 11.01
C LEU A 278 13.78 7.01 10.12
N ARG A 279 15.01 7.42 10.43
CA ARG A 279 15.80 8.39 9.67
C ARG A 279 17.21 7.85 9.39
N GLY A 280 17.55 7.76 8.10
CA GLY A 280 18.78 7.12 7.62
C GLY A 280 19.46 7.84 6.44
N ARG A 281 20.77 7.60 6.27
CA ARG A 281 21.60 8.22 5.20
C ARG A 281 21.35 7.59 3.82
N ASP A 282 21.21 6.27 3.74
CA ASP A 282 21.02 5.51 2.49
C ASP A 282 19.80 4.59 2.58
N CYS A 283 18.61 5.15 2.37
CA CYS A 283 17.38 4.36 2.47
C CYS A 283 17.06 3.64 1.14
N HIS A 284 18.01 2.85 0.62
CA HIS A 284 17.71 1.86 -0.42
C HIS A 284 16.96 0.65 0.16
N TYR A 285 16.27 -0.09 -0.70
CA TYR A 285 15.42 -1.24 -0.37
C TYR A 285 16.10 -2.21 0.62
N GLY A 286 15.70 -2.18 1.89
CA GLY A 286 16.26 -3.02 2.96
C GLY A 286 15.23 -3.21 4.08
N ARG A 287 15.18 -4.40 4.69
CA ARG A 287 14.30 -4.65 5.83
C ARG A 287 14.99 -4.08 7.07
N HIS A 288 14.27 -3.29 7.87
CA HIS A 288 14.80 -2.81 9.14
C HIS A 288 14.44 -3.78 10.24
N ARG A 289 15.37 -4.07 11.13
CA ARG A 289 15.08 -4.86 12.32
C ARG A 289 15.06 -3.96 13.55
N ILE A 290 13.85 -3.69 14.03
CA ILE A 290 13.62 -2.96 15.27
C ILE A 290 13.45 -3.97 16.40
N VAL A 291 14.29 -3.89 17.42
CA VAL A 291 14.22 -4.69 18.63
C VAL A 291 13.52 -3.88 19.71
N ILE A 292 12.50 -4.48 20.33
CA ILE A 292 11.76 -3.89 21.46
C ILE A 292 12.00 -4.77 22.70
N LYS A 293 12.39 -4.14 23.81
CA LYS A 293 12.63 -4.83 25.10
C LYS A 293 11.93 -4.11 26.23
N GLN A 294 11.56 -4.87 27.26
CA GLN A 294 11.19 -4.30 28.55
C GLN A 294 12.45 -3.96 29.34
N GLU A 295 12.53 -2.73 29.84
CA GLU A 295 13.58 -2.34 30.78
C GLU A 295 13.07 -2.63 32.20
N MET A 296 13.83 -3.39 32.98
CA MET A 296 13.51 -3.68 34.38
C MET A 296 14.00 -2.50 35.23
N SER A 297 13.16 -1.95 36.12
CA SER A 297 13.68 -0.99 37.10
C SER A 297 14.70 -1.71 37.99
N THR A 298 15.93 -1.19 38.01
CA THR A 298 16.85 -1.53 39.09
C THR A 298 16.44 -0.67 40.29
N ASP A 299 15.62 -1.22 41.17
CA ASP A 299 15.20 -0.52 42.38
C ASP A 299 16.38 -0.32 43.34
N HIS A 300 16.71 0.94 43.65
CA HIS A 300 16.80 1.44 45.02
C HIS A 300 16.59 2.97 45.05
N PRO A 301 15.71 3.49 45.92
CA PRO A 301 15.55 4.93 46.13
C PRO A 301 16.59 5.39 47.15
N GLU A 302 17.67 6.02 46.69
CA GLU A 302 18.51 6.86 47.56
C GLU A 302 18.20 8.32 47.26
N GLU A 303 17.53 8.93 48.25
CA GLU A 303 17.46 10.36 48.55
C GLU A 303 17.70 11.34 47.40
N PHE A 304 16.62 11.74 46.72
CA PHE A 304 16.54 13.09 46.18
C PHE A 304 15.44 13.84 46.90
N GLY A 305 15.87 14.94 47.53
CA GLY A 305 15.09 15.77 48.42
C GLY A 305 13.81 16.32 47.78
N GLU A 306 12.99 16.82 48.69
CA GLU A 306 11.71 17.52 48.52
C GLU A 306 11.78 18.59 47.41
N ASP A 307 11.63 18.20 46.14
CA ASP A 307 11.42 19.12 45.00
C ASP A 307 10.74 18.44 43.79
N TRP A 308 10.12 17.26 43.97
CA TRP A 308 9.49 16.49 42.88
C TRP A 308 7.97 16.70 42.70
N GLU A 309 7.36 17.63 43.42
CA GLU A 309 5.98 18.07 43.16
C GLU A 309 5.94 19.32 42.26
N GLN A 310 6.44 19.21 41.02
CA GLN A 310 6.05 20.10 39.90
C GLN A 310 6.81 19.75 38.60
N CYS A 311 6.38 18.70 37.89
CA CYS A 311 6.59 18.62 36.45
C CYS A 311 5.26 18.32 35.78
N LYS A 312 4.63 19.40 35.32
CA LYS A 312 3.26 19.46 34.81
C LYS A 312 3.08 18.64 33.54
N PHE A 313 1.87 18.08 33.44
CA PHE A 313 1.06 17.96 32.24
C PHE A 313 1.52 18.87 31.09
N GLY A 314 1.88 18.28 29.96
CA GLY A 314 1.86 18.98 28.68
C GLY A 314 0.42 19.39 28.38
N GLU A 315 0.19 20.70 28.49
CA GLU A 315 -1.03 21.38 28.10
C GLU A 315 -1.40 21.11 26.64
N ASP A 316 -2.68 21.36 26.39
CA ASP A 316 -3.44 21.11 25.19
C ASP A 316 -2.72 21.51 23.87
N HIS A 317 -2.27 20.53 23.11
CA HIS A 317 -1.89 20.76 21.71
C HIS A 317 -3.05 20.51 20.74
N SER A 318 -4.26 20.18 21.18
CA SER A 318 -5.40 20.03 20.26
C SER A 318 -5.94 21.38 19.78
N GLU A 319 -5.79 22.45 20.56
CA GLU A 319 -6.24 23.80 20.16
C GLU A 319 -5.23 24.60 19.31
N LYS A 320 -3.94 24.24 19.34
CA LYS A 320 -2.92 24.87 18.46
C LYS A 320 -2.87 24.31 17.03
N PHE A 321 -3.59 23.22 16.73
CA PHE A 321 -3.65 22.70 15.36
C PHE A 321 -4.61 23.48 14.43
N ASN A 322 -5.38 24.43 14.97
CA ASN A 322 -6.37 25.19 14.20
C ASN A 322 -6.05 26.66 13.95
N ASN A 323 -5.04 27.26 14.60
CA ASN A 323 -4.79 28.70 14.46
C ASN A 323 -3.32 29.02 14.15
N ASP A 324 -3.20 29.94 13.18
CA ASP A 324 -2.14 30.94 13.00
C ASP A 324 -0.98 30.68 12.03
N LEU A 325 -1.19 31.27 10.85
CA LEU A 325 -0.22 32.05 10.10
C LEU A 325 0.48 33.08 11.01
N GLY A 326 1.80 33.05 11.14
CA GLY A 326 2.58 34.17 11.71
C GLY A 326 3.84 33.76 12.47
N PRO A 327 4.89 34.61 12.50
CA PRO A 327 6.26 34.14 12.69
C PRO A 327 6.72 34.05 14.15
N TYR A 328 7.65 33.11 14.34
CA TYR A 328 8.76 33.04 15.31
C TYR A 328 8.80 34.05 16.47
N ASP A 329 8.98 33.52 17.68
CA ASP A 329 10.18 33.80 18.49
C ASP A 329 10.50 32.59 19.40
N SER A 330 11.79 32.27 19.47
CA SER A 330 12.37 31.11 20.13
C SER A 330 13.03 31.51 21.45
N GLU A 331 12.63 30.89 22.57
CA GLU A 331 13.47 30.79 23.76
C GLU A 331 13.43 29.35 24.29
N SER A 332 14.60 28.73 24.30
CA SER A 332 14.91 27.36 24.69
C SER A 332 14.95 27.18 26.21
N VAL A 333 14.40 26.08 26.72
CA VAL A 333 14.68 25.57 28.09
C VAL A 333 15.27 24.16 27.97
N GLY A 334 16.45 23.96 28.56
CA GLY A 334 17.32 22.81 28.36
C GLY A 334 16.84 21.52 29.04
N MET A 335 17.02 20.40 28.32
CA MET A 335 16.94 19.02 28.81
C MET A 335 18.37 18.48 28.88
N GLY A 336 18.72 17.76 29.95
CA GLY A 336 20.06 17.17 30.10
C GLY A 336 20.25 15.96 29.19
N TYR A 337 21.20 16.03 28.26
CA TYR A 337 21.57 14.96 27.34
C TYR A 337 22.99 14.46 27.63
N SER A 338 23.20 13.14 27.58
CA SER A 338 24.55 12.59 27.41
C SER A 338 25.00 12.84 25.96
N HIS A 339 25.96 13.75 25.79
CA HIS A 339 26.56 14.08 24.49
C HIS A 339 27.46 12.93 24.00
N GLU A 340 27.02 12.23 22.96
CA GLU A 340 27.93 11.63 21.98
C GLU A 340 27.78 12.38 20.65
N SER A 341 28.90 13.01 20.29
CA SER A 341 29.19 13.89 19.14
C SER A 341 28.20 13.90 17.98
N ASP A 342 27.67 15.10 17.74
CA ASP A 342 27.01 15.55 16.52
C ASP A 342 27.97 15.48 15.31
N GLU A 343 27.76 14.49 14.44
CA GLU A 343 28.29 14.49 13.07
C GLU A 343 27.13 14.41 12.06
N ASP A 344 26.87 15.52 11.36
CA ASP A 344 26.25 15.60 10.01
C ASP A 344 24.88 14.92 9.74
N TRP A 345 23.93 14.95 10.68
CA TRP A 345 22.57 14.41 10.44
C TRP A 345 21.56 15.44 9.89
N GLU A 346 21.91 16.73 9.80
CA GLU A 346 21.08 17.75 9.12
C GLU A 346 20.86 17.43 7.64
N GLN A 347 21.73 16.62 7.02
CA GLN A 347 21.63 16.22 5.62
C GLN A 347 20.77 14.97 5.37
N CYS A 348 20.20 14.33 6.40
CA CYS A 348 19.37 13.14 6.19
C CYS A 348 18.02 13.49 5.56
N LYS A 349 17.86 13.09 4.29
CA LYS A 349 16.73 13.40 3.41
C LYS A 349 15.55 12.44 3.53
N TYR A 350 15.64 11.42 4.39
CA TYR A 350 14.73 10.29 4.38
C TYR A 350 14.16 10.01 5.77
N GLU A 351 12.85 10.17 5.90
CA GLU A 351 12.06 9.77 7.06
C GLU A 351 11.09 8.67 6.63
N ARG A 352 10.84 7.68 7.48
CA ARG A 352 9.86 6.63 7.22
C ARG A 352 9.02 6.42 8.46
N VAL A 353 7.70 6.34 8.32
CA VAL A 353 6.79 6.26 9.45
C VAL A 353 5.98 4.98 9.40
N GLY A 354 5.94 4.27 10.52
CA GLY A 354 5.31 2.99 10.70
C GLY A 354 4.45 3.01 11.94
N TYR A 355 3.37 2.25 11.94
CA TYR A 355 2.50 2.13 13.11
C TYR A 355 2.32 0.67 13.47
N VAL A 356 2.59 0.37 14.73
CA VAL A 356 2.48 -0.95 15.34
C VAL A 356 1.35 -0.91 16.35
N PRO A 357 0.20 -1.54 16.07
CA PRO A 357 -0.92 -1.56 17.01
C PRO A 357 -0.60 -2.46 18.20
N PHE A 358 -1.04 -2.07 19.41
CA PHE A 358 -0.90 -2.91 20.61
C PHE A 358 -1.60 -4.27 20.45
N SER A 359 -2.67 -4.35 19.65
CA SER A 359 -3.36 -5.61 19.34
C SER A 359 -2.43 -6.63 18.65
N SER A 360 -1.42 -6.18 17.90
CA SER A 360 -0.40 -7.06 17.32
C SER A 360 0.58 -7.63 18.35
N LEU A 361 0.75 -6.95 19.49
CA LEU A 361 1.68 -7.31 20.57
C LEU A 361 1.01 -8.06 21.73
N ARG A 362 -0.32 -8.23 21.71
CA ARG A 362 -1.11 -8.86 22.79
C ARG A 362 -0.70 -10.27 23.18
N HIS A 363 0.01 -10.97 22.30
CA HIS A 363 0.47 -12.34 22.51
C HIS A 363 1.85 -12.41 23.17
N ILE A 364 2.50 -11.26 23.38
CA ILE A 364 3.82 -11.17 24.01
C ILE A 364 3.64 -11.21 25.54
N PRO A 365 4.25 -12.18 26.25
CA PRO A 365 3.98 -12.41 27.67
C PRO A 365 4.23 -11.21 28.59
N TRP A 366 5.30 -10.44 28.31
CA TRP A 366 5.70 -9.31 29.14
C TRP A 366 5.00 -8.01 28.76
N PHE A 367 4.38 -7.92 27.58
CA PHE A 367 3.71 -6.72 27.10
C PHE A 367 2.30 -6.63 27.71
N ASN A 368 2.26 -6.21 28.96
CA ASN A 368 1.06 -6.20 29.77
C ASN A 368 1.00 -4.94 30.64
N PRO A 369 -0.15 -4.23 30.69
CA PRO A 369 -0.30 -3.00 31.47
C PRO A 369 0.08 -3.13 32.95
N THR A 370 0.01 -4.31 33.54
CA THR A 370 0.29 -4.53 34.96
C THR A 370 1.78 -4.43 35.29
N TYR A 371 2.68 -4.78 34.37
CA TYR A 371 4.12 -4.91 34.67
C TYR A 371 5.02 -4.09 33.73
N THR A 372 4.53 -3.74 32.54
CA THR A 372 5.33 -2.96 31.59
C THR A 372 5.28 -1.47 31.95
N GLN A 373 6.39 -0.96 32.46
CA GLN A 373 6.56 0.46 32.77
C GLN A 373 7.51 1.14 31.78
N ASN A 374 8.62 0.50 31.46
CA ASN A 374 9.64 1.04 30.57
C ASN A 374 9.85 0.10 29.38
N ILE A 375 9.89 0.67 28.17
CA ILE A 375 10.15 -0.07 26.94
C ILE A 375 11.26 0.64 26.17
N SER A 376 12.26 -0.12 25.74
CA SER A 376 13.30 0.37 24.84
C SER A 376 13.08 -0.14 23.41
N PHE A 377 13.45 0.69 22.45
CA PHE A 377 13.39 0.43 21.01
C PHE A 377 14.76 0.72 20.41
N GLN A 378 15.30 -0.23 19.65
CA GLN A 378 16.59 -0.11 19.00
C GLN A 378 16.51 -0.59 17.56
N ASP A 379 17.05 0.17 16.62
CA ASP A 379 17.27 -0.28 15.25
C ASP A 379 18.63 -0.97 15.14
N GLU A 380 18.68 -2.20 14.61
CA GLU A 380 19.94 -2.94 14.42
C GLU A 380 20.71 -2.51 13.17
N ASP A 381 20.09 -1.73 12.27
CA ASP A 381 20.63 -1.33 10.97
C ASP A 381 21.31 0.06 11.00
N ASP A 382 21.61 0.57 12.20
CA ASP A 382 22.32 1.84 12.48
C ASP A 382 21.61 3.12 12.00
N ASP A 383 20.30 3.03 11.72
CA ASP A 383 19.46 4.21 11.49
C ASP A 383 19.01 4.83 12.82
N ARG A 384 18.68 6.12 12.79
CA ARG A 384 18.13 6.79 13.96
C ARG A 384 16.62 6.57 14.02
N LEU A 385 16.14 6.15 15.17
CA LEU A 385 14.75 5.88 15.47
C LEU A 385 14.15 7.01 16.32
N ASN A 386 12.88 7.27 16.11
CA ASN A 386 12.00 8.00 17.01
C ASN A 386 10.73 7.18 17.23
N VAL A 387 10.20 7.19 18.45
CA VAL A 387 9.00 6.43 18.82
C VAL A 387 8.05 7.32 19.59
N GLU A 388 6.78 7.32 19.18
CA GLU A 388 5.70 8.08 19.83
C GLU A 388 4.51 7.17 20.16
N LEU A 389 3.81 7.47 21.25
CA LEU A 389 2.57 6.78 21.62
C LEU A 389 1.37 7.40 20.90
N VAL A 390 0.54 6.58 20.27
CA VAL A 390 -0.68 7.03 19.57
C VAL A 390 -1.89 6.94 20.49
N ARG A 391 -2.54 8.07 20.81
CA ARG A 391 -3.74 8.08 21.68
C ARG A 391 -4.91 7.31 21.06
N SER A 392 -5.61 6.54 21.88
CA SER A 392 -6.86 5.87 21.54
C SER A 392 -7.99 6.89 21.52
N LYS A 393 -8.59 7.16 20.36
CA LYS A 393 -9.88 7.87 20.30
C LYS A 393 -10.98 6.89 20.74
N SER A 394 -11.27 6.77 22.04
CA SER A 394 -12.41 5.96 22.51
C SER A 394 -13.67 6.80 22.76
N LYS A 395 -14.75 6.41 22.07
CA LYS A 395 -16.20 6.67 22.29
C LYS A 395 -16.82 7.95 21.70
N ILE A 396 -17.37 7.80 20.50
CA ILE A 396 -18.73 8.13 19.99
C ILE A 396 -18.80 7.35 18.67
N GLY A 397 -19.70 6.42 18.35
CA GLY A 397 -20.86 5.78 18.97
C GLY A 397 -21.13 4.49 18.18
N ASP A 398 -22.07 3.67 18.63
CA ASP A 398 -22.43 2.38 18.05
C ASP A 398 -22.47 2.38 16.51
N LEU A 399 -21.60 1.58 15.91
CA LEU A 399 -21.88 0.93 14.64
C LEU A 399 -21.59 -0.55 14.84
N ASN A 400 -22.66 -1.32 14.95
CA ASN A 400 -22.70 -2.76 14.70
C ASN A 400 -22.30 -3.02 13.24
N GLU A 401 -21.06 -2.75 12.89
CA GLU A 401 -20.45 -3.24 11.67
C GLU A 401 -19.67 -4.50 12.06
N HIS A 402 -20.21 -5.65 11.66
CA HIS A 402 -19.49 -6.91 11.78
C HIS A 402 -18.08 -6.72 11.20
N PRO A 403 -17.01 -7.20 11.87
CA PRO A 403 -15.70 -7.28 11.24
C PRO A 403 -15.88 -8.14 9.99
N ILE A 404 -15.90 -7.50 8.82
CA ILE A 404 -15.86 -8.23 7.57
C ILE A 404 -14.54 -8.98 7.61
N ASP A 405 -14.60 -10.30 7.59
CA ASP A 405 -13.42 -11.14 7.53
C ASP A 405 -12.73 -10.88 6.19
N TYR A 406 -11.64 -10.12 6.22
CA TYR A 406 -10.85 -9.80 5.03
C TYR A 406 -9.77 -10.84 4.74
N SER A 407 -9.74 -11.98 5.45
CA SER A 407 -8.89 -13.12 5.08
C SER A 407 -9.19 -13.59 3.65
N GLU A 408 -10.45 -13.56 3.23
CA GLU A 408 -10.91 -13.88 1.87
C GLU A 408 -10.49 -12.86 0.80
N CYS A 409 -9.95 -11.70 1.18
CA CYS A 409 -9.46 -10.74 0.19
C CYS A 409 -8.04 -11.04 -0.28
N TRP A 410 -7.33 -11.85 0.49
CA TRP A 410 -6.02 -12.38 0.17
C TRP A 410 -6.20 -13.84 -0.20
N ASP A 411 -7.04 -14.10 -1.21
CA ASP A 411 -7.06 -15.38 -1.94
C ASP A 411 -5.66 -15.57 -2.54
N GLU A 412 -4.73 -16.08 -1.73
CA GLU A 412 -3.38 -16.66 -1.95
C GLU A 412 -2.38 -15.99 -2.94
N GLU A 413 -2.76 -14.98 -3.72
CA GLU A 413 -2.00 -14.55 -4.91
C GLU A 413 -1.47 -13.12 -4.89
N TYR A 414 -1.96 -12.21 -4.04
CA TYR A 414 -1.30 -10.91 -3.86
C TYR A 414 -0.30 -10.98 -2.71
N LYS A 415 0.90 -11.48 -3.02
CA LYS A 415 2.09 -11.35 -2.17
C LYS A 415 2.55 -9.89 -2.16
N ASP A 416 1.78 -8.98 -1.56
CA ASP A 416 2.44 -7.83 -0.98
C ASP A 416 3.22 -8.36 0.22
N ASN A 417 4.53 -8.10 0.26
CA ASN A 417 5.32 -8.48 1.43
C ASN A 417 4.65 -7.83 2.66
N LYS A 418 4.49 -8.62 3.74
CA LYS A 418 4.00 -8.07 5.01
C LYS A 418 4.90 -6.89 5.37
N THR A 419 4.29 -5.71 5.54
CA THR A 419 5.04 -4.50 5.89
C THR A 419 5.79 -4.69 7.21
N PHE A 420 5.19 -5.41 8.16
CA PHE A 420 5.84 -5.78 9.40
C PHE A 420 5.65 -7.27 9.64
N GLU A 421 6.73 -7.90 10.06
CA GLU A 421 6.73 -9.25 10.61
C GLU A 421 7.22 -9.14 12.06
N ILE A 422 6.36 -9.51 12.99
CA ILE A 422 6.69 -9.49 14.42
C ILE A 422 7.04 -10.90 14.83
N THR A 423 8.21 -11.06 15.43
CA THR A 423 8.64 -12.30 16.06
C THR A 423 9.01 -12.03 17.50
N TYR A 424 8.84 -13.04 18.35
CA TYR A 424 9.18 -12.98 19.77
C TYR A 424 10.24 -14.03 20.07
N ASP A 425 11.39 -13.59 20.59
CA ASP A 425 12.40 -14.49 21.12
C ASP A 425 12.24 -14.60 22.64
N SER A 426 11.78 -15.77 23.10
CA SER A 426 11.61 -16.06 24.51
C SER A 426 12.92 -16.12 25.29
N LYS A 427 14.07 -16.31 24.63
CA LYS A 427 15.39 -16.35 25.29
C LYS A 427 15.95 -14.96 25.58
N SER A 428 15.74 -14.01 24.67
CA SER A 428 16.22 -12.63 24.83
C SER A 428 15.16 -11.70 25.42
N SER A 429 13.96 -12.21 25.72
CA SER A 429 12.75 -11.45 26.06
C SER A 429 12.47 -10.29 25.10
N GLY A 430 12.97 -10.39 23.86
CA GLY A 430 12.91 -9.31 22.88
C GLY A 430 11.82 -9.56 21.85
N ILE A 431 11.10 -8.50 21.48
CA ILE A 431 10.27 -8.48 20.28
C ILE A 431 11.16 -8.01 19.14
N GLN A 432 11.16 -8.72 18.02
CA GLN A 432 11.78 -8.28 16.79
C GLN A 432 10.71 -7.92 15.79
N ILE A 433 10.72 -6.67 15.34
CA ILE A 433 9.90 -6.17 14.26
C ILE A 433 10.79 -6.08 13.02
N LEU A 434 10.59 -7.02 12.11
CA LEU A 434 11.16 -6.97 10.77
C LEU A 434 10.24 -6.12 9.89
N TRP A 435 10.66 -4.88 9.65
CA TRP A 435 9.93 -3.93 8.82
C TRP A 435 10.40 -4.06 7.37
N ALA A 436 9.62 -4.75 6.55
CA ALA A 436 9.86 -4.94 5.12
C ALA A 436 9.10 -3.91 4.28
N TRP A 437 9.74 -3.42 3.21
CA TRP A 437 9.18 -2.43 2.29
C TRP A 437 8.67 -3.06 1.01
#